data_AF-A0A1G2K7D7-F1
#
_entry.id   AF-A0A1G2K7D7-F1
#
_cell.length_a   1.000
_cell.length_b   1.000
_cell.length_c   1.000
_cell.angle_alpha   90.00
_cell.angle_beta   90.00
_cell.angle_gamma   90.00
#
_symmetry.space_group_name_H-M   'P 1'
#
loop_
_entity.id
_entity.type
_entity.pdbx_description
1 polymer ?
#
loop_
_entity_poly.entity_id
_entity_poly.type
_entity_poly.pdbx_seq_one_letter_code
_entity_poly.pdbx_strand_id
1 'polypeptide(L)'
;MESGNDFLKDASCIDLEGALTEHGMDVFLRLLEKLPPGKDGRAFIPLKRRGVHASVELVIIKDGKVVLTRREAGDPYFQGLHTPGTYILPGESWQDAADRCVAREIKSIKVRVIRDIAVFNNPECPRFHDASILLLCKVVEGELGKEHWFGECPPDLIRVHRKYWPVIEKALNSPRQ
;
A
#
# COMPACT_ATOMS: atom_id res chain seq x y z
N MET A 1 38.53 12.51 -3.36
CA MET A 1 38.00 11.13 -3.21
C MET A 1 37.30 10.81 -4.52
N GLU A 2 38.08 10.45 -5.54
CA GLU A 2 37.64 10.18 -6.93
C GLU A 2 38.07 8.76 -7.33
N SER A 3 37.61 7.76 -6.59
CA SER A 3 38.00 6.36 -6.85
C SER A 3 36.86 5.39 -6.57
N GLY A 4 35.69 5.72 -7.10
CA GLY A 4 34.65 4.76 -7.41
C GLY A 4 34.42 4.87 -8.90
N ASN A 5 35.29 4.24 -9.70
CA ASN A 5 35.06 4.01 -11.11
C ASN A 5 33.62 3.52 -11.24
N ASP A 6 32.82 4.18 -12.08
CA ASP A 6 31.39 3.93 -12.19
C ASP A 6 31.24 2.49 -12.69
N PHE A 7 31.05 1.54 -11.77
CA PHE A 7 31.02 0.10 -12.04
C PHE A 7 30.05 -0.22 -13.17
N LEU A 8 28.98 0.58 -13.31
CA LEU A 8 28.01 0.44 -14.38
C LEU A 8 28.59 0.86 -15.75
N LYS A 9 29.47 1.87 -15.81
CA LYS A 9 30.23 2.21 -17.03
C LYS A 9 31.26 1.14 -17.34
N ASP A 10 32.03 0.69 -16.35
CA ASP A 10 33.03 -0.36 -16.51
C ASP A 10 32.41 -1.68 -16.98
N ALA A 11 31.22 -2.01 -16.47
CA ALA A 11 30.43 -3.16 -16.89
C ALA A 11 29.66 -2.93 -18.21
N SER A 12 29.84 -1.79 -18.88
CA SER A 12 29.12 -1.42 -20.10
C SER A 12 27.60 -1.44 -19.95
N CYS A 13 27.08 -1.27 -18.74
CA CYS A 13 25.65 -1.18 -18.45
C CYS A 13 25.09 0.23 -18.72
N ILE A 14 25.92 1.27 -18.62
CA ILE A 14 25.57 2.64 -18.99
C ILE A 14 26.66 3.25 -19.88
N ASP A 15 26.30 4.19 -20.75
CA ASP A 15 27.24 4.91 -21.62
C ASP A 15 27.99 6.02 -20.87
N LEU A 16 28.82 6.78 -21.60
CA LEU A 16 29.63 7.85 -21.00
C LEU A 16 28.77 8.97 -20.42
N GLU A 17 27.60 9.19 -21.01
CA GLU A 17 26.56 10.15 -20.64
C GLU A 17 25.67 9.65 -19.49
N GLY A 18 25.75 8.36 -19.15
CA GLY A 18 25.01 7.72 -18.06
C GLY A 18 23.64 7.15 -18.46
N ALA A 19 23.34 7.04 -19.75
CA ALA A 19 22.15 6.36 -20.25
C ALA A 19 22.37 4.84 -20.28
N LEU A 20 21.28 4.08 -20.08
CA LEU A 20 21.31 2.61 -20.07
C LEU A 20 21.62 2.07 -21.48
N THR A 21 22.62 1.20 -21.59
CA THR A 21 22.94 0.49 -22.83
C THR A 21 22.00 -0.71 -23.03
N GLU A 22 22.02 -1.33 -24.22
CA GLU A 22 21.32 -2.60 -24.45
C GLU A 22 21.80 -3.70 -23.49
N HIS A 23 23.12 -3.81 -23.29
CA HIS A 23 23.70 -4.75 -22.33
C HIS A 23 23.22 -4.48 -20.89
N GLY A 24 23.19 -3.21 -20.49
CA GLY A 24 22.69 -2.81 -19.18
C GLY A 24 21.22 -3.14 -18.98
N MET A 25 20.40 -2.98 -20.03
CA MET A 25 19.00 -3.39 -20.01
C MET A 25 18.86 -4.90 -19.83
N ASP A 26 19.62 -5.70 -20.57
CA ASP A 26 19.58 -7.17 -20.43
C ASP A 26 19.98 -7.63 -19.02
N VAL A 27 21.02 -7.02 -18.45
CA VAL A 27 21.44 -7.29 -17.07
C VAL A 27 20.32 -6.89 -16.09
N PHE A 28 19.73 -5.71 -16.26
CA PHE A 28 18.63 -5.24 -15.42
C PHE A 28 17.41 -6.18 -15.48
N LEU A 29 17.01 -6.62 -16.67
CA LEU A 29 15.88 -7.54 -16.87
C LEU A 29 16.12 -8.88 -16.17
N ARG A 30 17.33 -9.45 -16.30
CA ARG A 30 17.69 -10.70 -15.60
C ARG A 30 17.67 -10.54 -14.09
N LEU A 31 18.11 -9.40 -13.56
CA LEU A 31 18.06 -9.12 -12.12
C LEU A 31 16.62 -8.93 -11.63
N LEU A 32 15.78 -8.27 -12.44
CA LEU A 32 14.38 -8.04 -12.13
C LEU A 32 13.60 -9.36 -12.03
N GLU A 33 13.89 -10.34 -12.89
CA GLU A 33 13.33 -11.69 -12.83
C GLU A 33 13.71 -12.47 -11.56
N LYS A 34 14.85 -12.12 -10.95
CA LYS A 34 15.32 -12.74 -9.69
C LYS A 34 14.86 -11.99 -8.45
N LEU A 35 14.25 -10.81 -8.60
CA LEU A 35 13.80 -10.03 -7.47
C LEU A 35 12.61 -10.73 -6.81
N PRO A 36 12.67 -11.07 -5.51
CA PRO A 36 11.56 -11.72 -4.85
C PRO A 36 10.32 -10.82 -4.87
N PRO A 37 9.11 -11.38 -5.00
CA PRO A 37 7.89 -10.59 -4.85
C PRO A 37 7.84 -10.02 -3.42
N GLY A 38 7.68 -8.71 -3.28
CA GLY A 38 7.48 -8.08 -1.97
C GLY A 38 8.24 -6.77 -1.76
N LYS A 39 8.43 -6.43 -0.48
CA LYS A 39 8.99 -5.16 -0.01
C LYS A 39 10.49 -5.28 0.31
N ASP A 40 11.36 -5.73 -0.60
CA ASP A 40 12.78 -5.41 -0.41
C ASP A 40 12.89 -3.89 -0.48
N GLY A 41 13.03 -3.25 0.69
CA GLY A 41 12.95 -1.80 0.83
C GLY A 41 13.95 -1.05 -0.07
N ARG A 42 15.04 -1.70 -0.47
CA ARG A 42 16.06 -1.11 -1.36
C ARG A 42 15.60 -1.00 -2.81
N ALA A 43 14.81 -1.95 -3.30
CA ALA A 43 14.29 -1.96 -4.67
C ALA A 43 12.84 -1.48 -4.77
N PHE A 44 12.05 -1.65 -3.70
CA PHE A 44 10.62 -1.39 -3.69
C PHE A 44 10.28 0.07 -4.04
N ILE A 45 10.83 1.05 -3.32
CA ILE A 45 10.52 2.47 -3.57
C ILE A 45 11.03 2.92 -4.95
N PRO A 46 12.30 2.64 -5.35
CA PRO A 46 12.78 3.01 -6.68
C PRO A 46 11.94 2.43 -7.83
N LEU A 47 11.57 1.15 -7.76
CA LEU A 47 10.72 0.52 -8.78
C LEU A 47 9.32 1.14 -8.80
N LYS A 48 8.73 1.36 -7.61
CA LYS A 48 7.38 1.95 -7.51
C LYS A 48 7.31 3.39 -8.01
N ARG A 49 8.41 4.15 -7.93
CA ARG A 49 8.48 5.52 -8.49
C ARG A 49 8.48 5.57 -10.02
N ARG A 50 8.60 4.43 -10.71
CA ARG A 50 8.56 4.35 -12.18
C ARG A 50 7.15 4.13 -12.73
N GLY A 51 6.14 3.99 -11.88
CA GLY A 51 4.75 3.83 -12.32
C GLY A 51 3.75 4.37 -11.29
N VAL A 52 2.48 4.26 -11.64
CA VAL A 52 1.36 4.51 -10.72
C VAL A 52 0.80 3.16 -10.33
N HIS A 53 0.72 2.90 -9.03
CA HIS A 53 0.34 1.59 -8.52
C HIS A 53 -1.02 1.61 -7.84
N ALA A 54 -1.82 0.57 -8.05
CA ALA A 54 -3.08 0.41 -7.36
C ALA A 54 -2.85 -0.19 -5.95
N SER A 55 -3.42 0.45 -4.93
CA SER A 55 -3.60 -0.10 -3.60
C SER A 55 -5.08 -0.33 -3.29
N VAL A 56 -5.35 -1.25 -2.37
CA VAL A 56 -6.64 -1.39 -1.71
C VAL A 56 -6.51 -0.91 -0.27
N GLU A 57 -7.52 -0.18 0.19
CA GLU A 57 -7.66 0.32 1.56
C GLU A 57 -8.93 -0.29 2.15
N LEU A 58 -8.81 -1.09 3.19
CA LEU A 58 -9.91 -1.86 3.75
C LEU A 58 -10.72 -1.00 4.73
N VAL A 59 -11.95 -0.68 4.33
CA VAL A 59 -12.95 -0.03 5.17
C VAL A 59 -13.80 -1.12 5.81
N ILE A 60 -13.29 -1.69 6.91
CA ILE A 60 -13.94 -2.79 7.63
C ILE A 60 -14.89 -2.19 8.66
N ILE A 61 -16.20 -2.37 8.47
CA ILE A 61 -17.23 -1.74 9.32
C ILE A 61 -17.96 -2.78 10.17
N LYS A 62 -18.16 -2.46 11.46
CA LYS A 62 -19.02 -3.19 12.40
C LYS A 62 -19.61 -2.21 13.41
N ASP A 63 -20.92 -2.29 13.65
CA ASP A 63 -21.64 -1.50 14.67
C ASP A 63 -21.34 0.01 14.65
N GLY A 64 -21.36 0.61 13.44
CA GLY A 64 -21.13 2.04 13.27
C GLY A 64 -19.68 2.47 13.52
N LYS A 65 -18.72 1.53 13.52
CA LYS A 65 -17.29 1.80 13.66
C LYS A 65 -16.49 1.19 12.52
N VAL A 66 -15.35 1.81 12.20
CA VAL A 66 -14.37 1.33 11.24
C VAL A 66 -13.11 0.82 11.93
N VAL A 67 -12.47 -0.21 11.37
CA VAL A 67 -11.15 -0.66 11.81
C VAL A 67 -10.06 0.29 11.31
N LEU A 68 -9.19 0.71 12.23
CA LEU A 68 -7.91 1.34 11.89
C LEU A 68 -6.75 0.58 12.56
N THR A 69 -5.62 0.51 11.87
CA THR A 69 -4.36 -0.05 12.39
C THR A 69 -3.32 1.05 12.51
N ARG A 70 -2.34 0.87 13.41
CA ARG A 70 -1.22 1.82 13.56
C ARG A 70 -0.07 1.41 12.64
N ARG A 71 0.54 2.39 11.96
CA ARG A 71 1.78 2.16 11.20
C ARG A 71 2.89 1.65 12.14
N GLU A 72 3.79 0.83 11.60
CA GLU A 72 4.95 0.32 12.34
C GLU A 72 5.83 1.49 12.83
N ALA A 73 6.38 1.34 14.04
CA ALA A 73 7.33 2.30 14.58
C ALA A 73 8.55 2.41 13.64
N GLY A 74 8.94 3.63 13.29
CA GLY A 74 10.07 3.88 12.39
C GLY A 74 9.74 3.91 10.89
N ASP A 75 8.46 3.82 10.47
CA ASP A 75 8.09 4.07 9.07
C ASP A 75 8.49 5.50 8.65
N PRO A 76 9.39 5.68 7.67
CA PRO A 76 9.92 7.01 7.32
C PRO A 76 8.91 7.91 6.61
N TYR A 77 7.76 7.38 6.19
CA TYR A 77 6.74 8.11 5.43
C TYR A 77 5.47 8.41 6.22
N PHE A 78 5.06 7.49 7.09
CA PHE A 78 3.74 7.55 7.72
C PHE A 78 3.79 7.20 9.20
N GLN A 79 3.32 8.12 10.04
CA GLN A 79 3.23 7.94 11.50
C GLN A 79 1.79 8.19 11.94
N GLY A 80 1.15 7.20 12.59
CA GLY A 80 -0.23 7.31 13.07
C GLY A 80 -1.14 6.14 12.69
N LEU A 81 -2.44 6.37 12.82
CA LEU A 81 -3.48 5.42 12.42
C LEU A 81 -3.74 5.49 10.91
N HIS A 82 -4.11 4.36 10.32
CA HIS A 82 -4.49 4.26 8.92
C HIS A 82 -5.56 3.18 8.71
N THR A 83 -6.26 3.27 7.58
CA THR A 83 -7.00 2.14 7.04
C THR A 83 -6.00 1.04 6.70
N PRO A 84 -6.24 -0.22 7.13
CA PRO A 84 -5.38 -1.34 6.72
C PRO A 84 -5.35 -1.41 5.20
N GLY A 85 -4.16 -1.46 4.60
CA GLY A 85 -4.04 -1.29 3.16
C GLY A 85 -2.86 -2.03 2.56
N THR A 86 -3.00 -2.42 1.30
CA THR A 86 -1.91 -3.05 0.56
C THR A 86 -1.94 -2.73 -0.92
N TYR A 87 -0.78 -2.71 -1.57
CA TYR A 87 -0.71 -2.77 -3.02
C TYR A 87 -1.20 -4.12 -3.54
N ILE A 88 -1.94 -4.08 -4.64
CA ILE A 88 -2.40 -5.27 -5.36
C ILE A 88 -1.20 -5.89 -6.08
N LEU A 89 -1.05 -7.21 -6.00
CA LEU A 89 -0.03 -7.96 -6.72
C LEU A 89 -0.58 -8.49 -8.06
N PRO A 90 0.29 -8.79 -9.04
CA PRO A 90 -0.15 -9.40 -10.29
C PRO A 90 -0.98 -10.66 -10.06
N GLY A 91 -2.15 -10.74 -10.70
CA GLY A 91 -3.07 -11.88 -10.60
C GLY A 91 -3.97 -11.89 -9.37
N GLU A 92 -3.84 -10.94 -8.43
CA GLU A 92 -4.74 -10.86 -7.27
C GLU A 92 -6.09 -10.25 -7.62
N SER A 93 -7.16 -10.87 -7.12
CA SER A 93 -8.44 -10.20 -6.94
C SER A 93 -8.38 -9.22 -5.75
N TRP A 94 -9.38 -8.35 -5.63
CA TRP A 94 -9.52 -7.49 -4.44
C TRP A 94 -9.69 -8.29 -3.15
N GLN A 95 -10.33 -9.46 -3.21
CA GLN A 95 -10.49 -10.34 -2.06
C GLN A 95 -9.14 -10.94 -1.66
N ASP A 96 -8.31 -11.40 -2.61
CA ASP A 96 -6.98 -11.93 -2.32
C ASP A 96 -6.08 -10.88 -1.66
N ALA A 97 -6.11 -9.65 -2.18
CA ALA A 97 -5.37 -8.53 -1.60
C ALA A 97 -5.87 -8.18 -0.18
N ALA A 98 -7.19 -8.22 0.05
CA ALA A 98 -7.77 -8.00 1.37
C ALA A 98 -7.36 -9.09 2.38
N ASP A 99 -7.44 -10.36 1.99
CA ASP A 99 -7.05 -11.48 2.84
C ASP A 99 -5.57 -11.41 3.21
N ARG A 100 -4.69 -11.13 2.24
CA ARG A 100 -3.26 -10.92 2.51
C ARG A 100 -2.99 -9.72 3.40
N CYS A 101 -3.74 -8.63 3.22
CA CYS A 101 -3.62 -7.44 4.07
C CYS A 101 -4.01 -7.74 5.52
N VAL A 102 -5.16 -8.39 5.73
CA VAL A 102 -5.65 -8.75 7.06
C VAL A 102 -4.72 -9.75 7.73
N ALA A 103 -4.24 -10.77 7.01
CA ALA A 103 -3.29 -11.74 7.54
C ALA A 103 -1.96 -11.10 7.97
N ARG A 104 -1.57 -9.99 7.35
CA ARG A 104 -0.35 -9.24 7.72
C ARG A 104 -0.57 -8.31 8.90
N GLU A 105 -1.59 -7.46 8.83
CA GLU A 105 -1.74 -6.32 9.74
C GLU A 105 -2.61 -6.58 10.96
N ILE A 106 -3.57 -7.50 10.87
CA ILE A 106 -4.58 -7.71 11.91
C ILE A 106 -4.49 -9.12 12.50
N LYS A 107 -4.32 -10.14 11.64
CA LYS A 107 -4.17 -11.58 11.97
C LYS A 107 -5.38 -12.25 12.63
N SER A 108 -6.21 -11.54 13.40
CA SER A 108 -7.26 -12.13 14.25
C SER A 108 -8.65 -12.21 13.62
N ILE A 109 -8.84 -11.73 12.38
CA ILE A 109 -10.12 -11.78 11.68
C ILE A 109 -9.98 -12.27 10.25
N LYS A 110 -11.12 -12.63 9.64
CA LYS A 110 -11.29 -12.73 8.19
C LYS A 110 -12.33 -11.74 7.72
N VAL A 111 -12.14 -11.22 6.51
CA VAL A 111 -13.04 -10.24 5.91
C VAL A 111 -13.57 -10.72 4.58
N ARG A 112 -14.76 -10.24 4.22
CA ARG A 112 -15.27 -10.32 2.86
C ARG A 112 -15.39 -8.92 2.27
N VAL A 113 -14.79 -8.71 1.10
CA VAL A 113 -14.99 -7.53 0.27
C VAL A 113 -16.42 -7.54 -0.26
N ILE A 114 -17.14 -6.44 -0.04
CA ILE A 114 -18.52 -6.27 -0.50
C ILE A 114 -18.53 -5.54 -1.84
N ARG A 115 -17.82 -4.41 -1.91
CA ARG A 115 -17.70 -3.53 -3.08
C ARG A 115 -16.62 -2.48 -2.83
N ASP A 116 -16.15 -1.84 -3.89
CA ASP A 116 -15.46 -0.57 -3.77
C ASP A 116 -16.43 0.58 -3.44
N ILE A 117 -15.92 1.60 -2.77
CA ILE A 117 -16.70 2.77 -2.35
C ILE A 117 -16.12 4.10 -2.81
N ALA A 118 -14.83 4.12 -3.17
CA ALA A 118 -14.17 5.26 -3.78
C ALA A 118 -12.80 4.86 -4.35
N VAL A 119 -12.30 5.68 -5.28
CA VAL A 119 -10.92 5.61 -5.78
C VAL A 119 -10.29 6.99 -5.60
N PHE A 120 -9.07 7.02 -5.05
CA PHE A 120 -8.30 8.25 -4.86
C PHE A 120 -7.01 8.20 -5.66
N ASN A 121 -6.80 9.23 -6.47
CA ASN A 121 -5.50 9.50 -7.08
C ASN A 121 -4.59 10.23 -6.07
N ASN A 122 -3.39 9.73 -5.80
CA ASN A 122 -2.51 10.23 -4.74
C ASN A 122 -1.13 10.69 -5.30
N PRO A 123 -1.07 11.69 -6.19
CA PRO A 123 0.21 12.19 -6.70
C PRO A 123 1.10 12.78 -5.60
N GLU A 124 0.49 13.35 -4.55
CA GLU A 124 1.17 13.99 -3.42
C GLU A 124 1.61 13.02 -2.31
N CYS A 125 1.50 11.70 -2.53
CA CYS A 125 1.90 10.72 -1.54
C CYS A 125 3.43 10.80 -1.30
N PRO A 126 3.91 11.00 -0.06
CA PRO A 126 5.33 11.22 0.22
C PRO A 126 6.22 10.02 -0.12
N ARG A 127 5.61 8.83 -0.25
CA ARG A 127 6.31 7.60 -0.61
C ARG A 127 6.55 7.52 -2.13
N PHE A 128 5.47 7.53 -2.91
CA PHE A 128 5.40 7.60 -4.37
C PHE A 128 3.93 7.75 -4.79
N HIS A 129 3.68 8.15 -6.05
CA HIS A 129 2.33 8.25 -6.61
C HIS A 129 1.65 6.88 -6.67
N ASP A 130 0.51 6.75 -5.99
CA ASP A 130 -0.39 5.60 -6.10
C ASP A 130 -1.86 5.99 -6.33
N ALA A 131 -2.69 4.99 -6.62
CA ALA A 131 -4.13 5.10 -6.66
C ALA A 131 -4.72 4.13 -5.63
N SER A 132 -5.48 4.65 -4.66
CA SER A 132 -6.07 3.84 -3.58
C SER A 132 -7.55 3.58 -3.82
N ILE A 133 -7.92 2.30 -3.83
CA ILE A 133 -9.31 1.83 -3.95
C ILE A 133 -9.80 1.50 -2.54
N LEU A 134 -10.79 2.23 -2.05
CA LEU A 134 -11.41 1.93 -0.76
C LEU A 134 -12.40 0.81 -0.94
N LEU A 135 -12.19 -0.29 -0.22
CA LEU A 135 -13.05 -1.47 -0.26
C LEU A 135 -13.90 -1.53 1.01
N LEU A 136 -15.22 -1.54 0.87
CA LEU A 136 -16.10 -1.84 1.98
C LEU A 136 -16.01 -3.33 2.29
N CYS A 137 -15.64 -3.64 3.52
CA CYS A 137 -15.45 -5.00 4.00
C CYS A 137 -16.34 -5.25 5.23
N LYS A 138 -16.74 -6.51 5.39
CA LYS A 138 -17.33 -6.99 6.64
C LYS A 138 -16.52 -8.12 7.24
N VAL A 139 -16.49 -8.18 8.56
CA VAL A 139 -15.91 -9.31 9.30
C VAL A 139 -16.80 -10.54 9.10
N VAL A 140 -16.21 -11.67 8.71
CA VAL A 140 -16.91 -12.95 8.57
C VAL A 140 -16.47 -13.98 9.60
N GLU A 141 -15.32 -13.77 10.22
CA GLU A 141 -14.77 -14.64 11.26
C GLU A 141 -13.82 -13.83 12.17
N GLY A 142 -13.74 -14.22 13.44
CA GLY A 142 -12.82 -13.64 14.43
C GLY A 142 -13.31 -12.35 15.11
N GLU A 143 -12.49 -11.85 16.02
CA GLU A 143 -12.74 -10.62 16.78
C GLU A 143 -11.49 -9.73 16.86
N LEU A 144 -11.70 -8.42 17.00
CA LEU A 144 -10.67 -7.44 17.32
C LEU A 144 -11.01 -6.75 18.64
N GLY A 145 -9.96 -6.37 19.38
CA GLY A 145 -10.09 -5.51 20.54
C GLY A 145 -10.69 -4.15 20.21
N LYS A 146 -11.31 -3.51 21.20
CA LYS A 146 -12.04 -2.24 21.07
C LYS A 146 -11.14 -1.08 20.61
N GLU A 147 -9.84 -1.16 20.87
CA GLU A 147 -8.81 -0.20 20.50
C GLU A 147 -8.64 -0.01 18.99
N HIS A 148 -9.14 -0.96 18.19
CA HIS A 148 -9.10 -0.88 16.73
C HIS A 148 -10.31 -0.22 16.11
N TRP A 149 -11.40 0.00 16.87
CA TRP A 149 -12.69 0.41 16.34
C TRP A 149 -12.99 1.88 16.59
N PHE A 150 -13.11 2.66 15.51
CA PHE A 150 -13.30 4.10 15.55
C PHE A 150 -14.66 4.49 14.95
N GLY A 151 -15.47 5.23 15.72
CA GLY A 151 -16.75 5.79 15.22
C GLY A 151 -16.61 7.21 14.65
N GLU A 152 -15.51 7.89 14.97
CA GLU A 152 -15.21 9.27 14.58
C GLU A 152 -13.77 9.35 14.06
N CYS A 153 -13.46 10.41 13.29
CA CYS A 153 -12.13 10.57 12.71
C CYS A 153 -11.12 10.78 13.83
N PRO A 154 -10.17 9.86 14.05
CA PRO A 154 -9.21 10.07 15.13
C PRO A 154 -8.24 11.19 14.75
N PRO A 155 -7.78 11.99 15.74
CA PRO A 155 -6.87 13.10 15.49
C PRO A 155 -5.49 12.63 15.00
N ASP A 156 -5.12 11.37 15.19
CA ASP A 156 -3.85 10.79 14.75
C ASP A 156 -3.97 9.96 13.45
N LEU A 157 -5.08 10.09 12.71
CA LEU A 157 -5.18 9.55 11.35
C LEU A 157 -4.12 10.20 10.45
N ILE A 158 -3.38 9.38 9.70
CA ILE A 158 -2.34 9.88 8.80
C ILE A 158 -2.92 10.85 7.77
N ARG A 159 -2.16 11.92 7.48
CA ARG A 159 -2.60 13.04 6.62
C ARG A 159 -3.17 12.55 5.28
N VAL A 160 -2.51 11.60 4.64
CA VAL A 160 -2.92 11.06 3.32
C VAL A 160 -4.26 10.34 3.35
N HIS A 161 -4.69 9.79 4.50
CA HIS A 161 -5.96 9.07 4.65
C HIS A 161 -7.09 9.94 5.19
N ARG A 162 -6.81 11.19 5.63
CA ARG A 162 -7.88 12.10 6.08
C ARG A 162 -8.93 12.36 5.00
N LYS A 163 -8.51 12.38 3.74
CA LYS A 163 -9.43 12.53 2.59
C LYS A 163 -10.34 11.31 2.38
N TYR A 164 -10.04 10.17 2.98
CA TYR A 164 -10.89 8.97 2.93
C TYR A 164 -12.05 9.10 3.91
N TRP A 165 -11.89 9.89 4.98
CA TRP A 165 -12.83 9.94 6.08
C TRP A 165 -14.27 10.31 5.67
N PRO A 166 -14.53 11.30 4.81
CA PRO A 166 -15.90 11.60 4.38
C PRO A 166 -16.60 10.42 3.69
N VAL A 167 -15.85 9.58 2.98
CA VAL A 167 -16.38 8.37 2.33
C VAL A 167 -16.65 7.29 3.38
N ILE A 168 -15.74 7.13 4.35
CA ILE A 168 -15.89 6.20 5.47
C ILE A 168 -17.11 6.57 6.31
N GLU A 169 -17.26 7.84 6.68
CA GLU A 169 -18.39 8.36 7.45
C GLU A 169 -19.73 8.11 6.74
N LYS A 170 -19.79 8.34 5.43
CA LYS A 170 -20.98 8.00 4.63
C LYS A 170 -21.28 6.50 4.68
N ALA A 171 -20.26 5.63 4.67
CA ALA A 171 -20.43 4.19 4.78
C ALA A 171 -20.87 3.76 6.18
N LEU A 172 -20.40 4.41 7.25
CA LEU A 172 -20.82 4.15 8.64
C LEU A 172 -22.30 4.48 8.86
N ASN A 173 -22.79 5.51 8.19
CA ASN A 173 -24.17 6.00 8.31
C ASN A 173 -25.15 5.39 7.30
N SER A 174 -24.68 4.53 6.40
CA SER A 174 -25.55 3.87 5.42
C SER A 174 -26.39 2.78 6.11
N PRO A 175 -27.68 2.61 5.76
CA PRO A 175 -28.50 1.52 6.28
C PRO A 175 -27.80 0.17 6.10
N ARG A 176 -27.80 -0.67 7.14
CA ARG A 176 -27.18 -2.00 7.08
C ARG A 176 -27.83 -2.78 5.92
N GLN A 177 -27.03 -3.13 4.91
CA GLN A 177 -27.44 -4.03 3.81
C GLN A 177 -27.37 -5.49 4.26
#